data_AF-A0A3B9IFN1-F1
#
_entry.id   AF-A0A3B9IFN1-F1
#
_cell.length_a   1.000
_cell.length_b   1.000
_cell.length_c   1.000
_cell.angle_alpha   90.00
_cell.angle_beta   90.00
_cell.angle_gamma   90.00
#
_symmetry.space_group_name_H-M   'P 1'
#
loop_
_entity.id
_entity.type
_entity.pdbx_description
1 polymer ?
#
loop_
_entity_poly.entity_id
_entity_poly.type
_entity_poly.pdbx_seq_one_letter_code
_entity_poly.pdbx_strand_id
1 'polypeptide(L)' 'MRMFTIPNQSSVAKAWQEFDAAGRMRPSAYYDRIVDVMEELVRFTILLRPHAGQLVDRYSERREAGQQAGATAELV' A
#
# COMPACT_ATOMS: atom_id res chain seq x y z
N MET A 1 1.21 -10.57 -7.69
CA MET A 1 0.47 -9.49 -7.00
C MET A 1 0.96 -8.15 -7.57
N ARG A 2 0.09 -7.36 -8.21
CA ARG A 2 0.44 -6.06 -8.83
C ARG A 2 0.11 -4.91 -7.87
N MET A 3 0.60 -5.02 -6.63
CA MET A 3 0.25 -4.11 -5.52
C MET A 3 1.19 -2.91 -5.45
N PHE A 4 0.67 -1.79 -4.95
CA PHE A 4 1.49 -0.68 -4.49
C PHE A 4 1.94 -0.95 -3.07
N THR A 5 3.18 -1.40 -2.91
CA THR A 5 3.80 -1.60 -1.60
C THR A 5 4.33 -0.27 -1.10
N ILE A 6 3.90 0.15 0.08
CA ILE A 6 4.40 1.37 0.72
C ILE A 6 5.87 1.21 1.11
N PRO A 7 6.67 2.30 1.13
CA PRO A 7 8.10 2.22 1.43
C PRO A 7 8.41 1.85 2.88
N ASN A 8 7.60 2.28 3.84
CA ASN A 8 7.83 1.99 5.25
C ASN A 8 7.49 0.52 5.58
N GLN A 9 8.29 -0.09 6.44
CA GLN A 9 8.12 -1.47 6.88
C GLN A 9 8.56 -1.67 8.33
N SER A 10 8.03 -2.72 8.95
CA SER A 10 8.40 -3.11 10.31
C SER A 10 9.15 -4.45 10.32
N SER A 11 10.22 -4.51 11.10
CA SER A 11 10.98 -5.72 11.40
C SER A 11 11.27 -5.74 12.89
N VAL A 12 10.63 -6.67 13.60
CA VAL A 12 10.68 -6.78 15.06
C VAL A 12 11.69 -7.87 15.43
N ALA A 13 12.85 -7.48 15.96
CA ALA A 13 13.87 -8.43 16.38
C ALA A 13 13.44 -9.14 17.67
N LYS A 14 13.78 -10.43 17.80
CA LYS A 14 13.46 -11.25 18.99
C LYS A 14 12.00 -11.08 19.45
N ALA A 15 11.06 -11.18 18.50
CA ALA A 15 9.65 -10.84 18.73
C ALA A 15 9.06 -11.45 20.01
N TRP A 16 9.46 -12.65 20.43
CA TRP A 16 9.00 -13.26 21.69
C TRP A 16 9.25 -12.43 22.96
N GLN A 17 10.14 -11.44 22.94
CA GLN A 17 10.41 -10.52 24.05
C GLN A 17 9.51 -9.27 24.01
N GLU A 18 9.00 -8.92 22.84
CA GLU A 18 8.24 -7.68 22.60
C GLU A 18 6.75 -7.82 22.95
N PHE A 19 6.28 -9.01 23.29
CA PHE A 19 4.88 -9.26 23.68
C PHE A 19 4.78 -9.61 25.17
N ASP A 20 3.65 -9.25 25.78
CA ASP A 20 3.30 -9.66 27.15
C ASP A 20 2.54 -10.99 27.18
N ALA A 21 2.16 -11.44 28.38
CA ALA A 21 1.44 -12.70 28.58
C ALA A 21 0.02 -12.70 27.96
N ALA A 22 -0.55 -11.52 27.71
CA ALA A 22 -1.85 -11.37 27.03
C ALA A 22 -1.70 -11.26 25.50
N GLY A 23 -0.48 -11.40 24.96
CA GLY A 23 -0.19 -11.28 23.53
C GLY A 23 -0.25 -9.83 23.02
N ARG A 24 -0.17 -8.84 23.91
CA ARG A 24 -0.09 -7.43 23.52
C ARG A 24 1.36 -7.02 23.36
N MET A 25 1.63 -6.26 22.31
CA MET A 25 2.96 -5.71 22.09
C MET A 25 3.23 -4.64 23.15
N ARG A 26 4.40 -4.71 23.76
CA ARG A 26 4.88 -3.75 24.76
C ARG A 26 5.19 -2.41 24.09
N PRO A 27 5.13 -1.28 24.82
CA PRO A 27 5.64 -0.01 24.31
C PRO A 27 7.15 -0.13 24.00
N SER A 28 7.52 0.06 22.75
CA SER A 28 8.91 0.01 22.28
C SER A 28 9.07 0.76 20.95
N ALA A 29 10.30 1.03 20.54
CA ALA A 29 10.57 1.63 19.23
C ALA A 29 10.05 0.78 18.06
N TYR A 30 9.87 -0.54 18.25
CA TYR A 30 9.23 -1.40 17.27
C TYR A 30 7.73 -1.15 17.16
N TYR A 31 7.05 -0.88 18.28
CA TYR A 31 5.64 -0.52 18.28
C TYR A 31 5.43 0.83 17.57
N ASP A 32 6.26 1.83 17.87
CA ASP A 32 6.23 3.13 17.20
C ASP A 32 6.41 2.98 15.69
N ARG A 33 7.34 2.12 15.24
CA ARG A 33 7.49 1.81 13.81
C ARG A 33 6.24 1.19 13.19
N ILE A 34 5.53 0.32 13.89
CA ILE A 34 4.28 -0.26 13.39
C ILE A 34 3.22 0.83 13.25
N VAL A 35 3.15 1.77 14.19
CA VAL A 35 2.25 2.93 14.09
C VAL A 35 2.56 3.74 12.84
N ASP A 36 3.84 4.05 12.57
CA ASP A 36 4.24 4.78 11.35
C ASP A 36 3.85 4.03 10.07
N VAL A 37 4.06 2.71 10.02
CA VAL A 37 3.69 1.87 8.87
C VAL A 37 2.18 1.89 8.64
N MET A 38 1.38 1.79 9.69
CA MET A 38 -0.08 1.82 9.58
C MET A 38 -0.60 3.21 9.18
N GLU A 39 0.01 4.27 9.71
CA GLU A 39 -0.31 5.64 9.31
C GLU A 39 -0.01 5.85 7.81
N GLU A 40 1.16 5.43 7.34
CA GLU A 40 1.54 5.51 5.93
C GLU A 40 0.60 4.68 5.05
N LEU A 41 0.28 3.45 5.45
CA LEU A 41 -0.64 2.57 4.72
C LEU A 41 -2.01 3.24 4.53
N VAL A 42 -2.57 3.84 5.58
CA VAL A 42 -3.86 4.53 5.49
C VAL A 42 -3.79 5.72 4.55
N ARG A 43 -2.75 6.56 4.66
CA ARG A 43 -2.55 7.72 3.78
C ARG A 43 -2.44 7.30 2.31
N PHE A 44 -1.60 6.31 2.00
CA PHE A 44 -1.47 5.77 0.64
C PHE A 44 -2.75 5.11 0.14
N THR A 45 -3.47 4.41 1.01
CA THR A 45 -4.75 3.79 0.64
C THR A 45 -5.78 4.84 0.24
N ILE A 46 -5.92 5.91 1.04
CA ILE A 46 -6.84 7.01 0.74
C ILE A 46 -6.43 7.72 -0.55
N LEU A 47 -5.11 7.93 -0.75
CA LEU A 47 -4.58 8.56 -1.96
C LEU A 47 -4.84 7.73 -3.22
N LEU A 48 -4.59 6.42 -3.18
CA LEU A 48 -4.60 5.57 -4.38
C LEU A 48 -6.00 5.04 -4.72
N ARG A 49 -6.87 4.79 -3.73
CA ARG A 49 -8.15 4.11 -3.93
C ARG A 49 -9.06 4.78 -4.99
N PRO A 50 -9.22 6.11 -5.03
CA PRO A 50 -10.07 6.75 -6.04
C PRO A 50 -9.55 6.56 -7.48
N HIS A 51 -8.25 6.32 -7.65
CA HIS A 51 -7.59 6.23 -8.94
C HIS A 51 -7.29 4.78 -9.36
N ALA A 52 -7.81 3.78 -8.64
CA ALA A 52 -7.47 2.38 -8.87
C ALA A 52 -7.71 1.93 -10.32
N GLY A 53 -8.81 2.36 -10.95
CA GLY A 53 -9.11 2.06 -12.35
C GLY A 53 -8.06 2.62 -13.32
N GLN A 54 -7.67 3.89 -13.15
CA GLN A 54 -6.65 4.53 -13.98
C GLN A 54 -5.26 3.91 -13.77
N LEU A 55 -4.89 3.60 -12.53
CA LEU A 55 -3.58 3.04 -12.18
C LEU A 55 -3.36 1.63 -12.75
N VAL A 56 -4.43 0.90 -13.05
CA VAL A 56 -4.35 -0.45 -13.64
C VAL A 56 -4.69 -0.49 -15.13
N ASP A 57 -5.07 0.63 -15.74
CA ASP A 57 -5.35 0.74 -17.16
C ASP A 57 -4.03 0.79 -17.98
N ARG A 58 -3.58 -0.38 -18.44
CA ARG A 58 -2.28 -0.55 -19.11
C ARG A 58 -2.39 -0.48 -20.62
N TYR A 59 -1.45 0.23 -21.23
CA TYR A 59 -1.33 0.34 -22.68
C TYR A 59 -1.27 -1.02 -23.39
N SER A 60 -0.47 -1.97 -22.87
CA SER A 60 -0.35 -3.31 -23.49
C SER A 60 -1.68 -4.06 -23.52
N GLU A 61 -2.46 -3.98 -22.44
CA GLU A 61 -3.78 -4.62 -22.31
C GLU A 61 -4.79 -3.96 -23.27
N ARG A 62 -4.77 -2.62 -23.41
CA ARG A 62 -5.59 -1.90 -24.40
C ARG A 62 -5.22 -2.26 -25.84
N ARG A 63 -3.92 -2.37 -26.15
CA ARG A 63 -3.44 -2.77 -27.48
C ARG A 63 -3.91 -4.17 -27.85
N GLU A 64 -3.81 -5.13 -26.93
CA GLU A 64 -4.26 -6.51 -27.14
C GLU A 64 -5.77 -6.58 -27.39
N ALA A 65 -6.56 -5.73 -26.72
CA ALA A 65 -8.00 -5.63 -26.92
C ALA A 65 -8.43 -4.91 -28.22
N GLY A 66 -7.49 -4.45 -29.05
CA GLY A 66 -7.79 -3.71 -30.28
C GLY A 66 -8.34 -2.29 -30.04
N GLN A 67 -8.21 -1.76 -28.81
CA GLN A 67 -8.62 -0.40 -28.47
C GLN A 67 -7.51 0.56 -28.91
N GLN A 68 -7.86 1.62 -29.66
CA GLN A 68 -6.91 2.71 -29.90
C GLN A 68 -6.51 3.31 -28.54
N ALA A 69 -5.23 3.65 -28.38
CA ALA A 69 -4.74 4.31 -27.18
C ALA A 69 -5.48 5.65 -27.05
N GLY A 70 -6.58 5.65 -26.30
CA GLY A 70 -7.40 6.81 -26.06
C GLY A 70 -6.52 7.92 -25.54
N ALA A 71 -6.41 8.96 -26.35
CA ALA A 71 -6.00 10.27 -25.91
C ALA A 71 -6.77 10.64 -24.63
N THR A 72 -6.17 11.52 -23.86
CA THR A 72 -6.72 12.34 -22.77
C THR A 72 -8.10 12.97 -23.09
N ALA A 73 -9.12 12.15 -23.38
CA ALA A 73 -10.42 12.58 -23.90
C ALA A 73 -11.47 12.76 -22.79
N GLU A 74 -11.12 12.43 -21.54
CA GLU A 74 -11.97 12.64 -20.37
C GLU A 74 -11.17 13.33 -19.25
N LEU A 75 -10.42 14.38 -19.58
CA LEU A 75 -9.95 15.34 -18.58
C LEU A 75 -11.07 16.37 -18.33
N VAL A 76 -12.12 15.93 -17.64
CA VAL A 76 -13.09 16.79 -16.94
C VAL A 76 -13.19 16.29 -15.51
#